data_AF-A0A0N1E9D3-F1
#
_entry.id   AF-A0A0N1E9D3-F1
#
_cell.length_a   1.000
_cell.length_b   1.000
_cell.length_c   1.000
_cell.angle_alpha   90.00
_cell.angle_beta   90.00
_cell.angle_gamma   90.00
#
_symmetry.space_group_name_H-M   'P 1'
#
loop_
_entity.id
_entity.type
_entity.pdbx_description
1 polymer ?
#
loop_
_entity_poly.entity_id
_entity_poly.type
_entity_poly.pdbx_seq_one_letter_code
_entity_poly.pdbx_strand_id
1 'polypeptide(L)'
;MERKELIWQLKKHGHSQESLEAMPFNELVKLFKTESKRNILEYMQAIKEEKHTEIIAEDNTSLIEEELGKIRHSIIGEDINYEALYEGIENIFAHYGLNESIELVLTQVRDGRYKQITRIIELAYRAYQEELLDTLDQLFADYPQEERMEQMKFYSSKREDVQFLKETIRTIQSGNNQKNLSMIAQLKCEIIKDYFPDSLYENYEEYYENEEEKNEIIERIMKLTNAYKRPILKRKKRQVLQHIERVLIKDKEREKEEKILIKKYNKEIGEAITNEDELGFSNLIREALEVLDERDVRRIVSNLDISSNPVLSQYFNTILKEARH
;
A
#
# COMPACT_ATOMS: atom_id res chain seq x y z
N MET A 1 24.66 11.94 -8.35
CA MET A 1 24.40 12.56 -9.66
C MET A 1 25.73 12.70 -10.37
N GLU A 2 25.92 11.94 -11.43
CA GLU A 2 27.19 11.86 -12.15
C GLU A 2 27.35 13.06 -13.09
N ARG A 3 28.59 13.49 -13.37
CA ARG A 3 28.89 14.62 -14.28
C ARG A 3 28.22 14.44 -15.66
N LYS A 4 28.16 13.20 -16.15
CA LYS A 4 27.52 12.86 -17.43
C LYS A 4 26.01 13.10 -17.41
N GLU A 5 25.35 12.83 -16.29
CA GLU A 5 23.91 13.06 -16.12
C GLU A 5 23.59 14.56 -16.09
N LEU A 6 24.40 15.37 -15.40
CA LEU A 6 24.25 16.82 -15.35
C LEU A 6 24.39 17.46 -16.73
N ILE A 7 25.40 17.04 -17.50
CA ILE A 7 25.63 17.53 -18.86
C ILE A 7 24.47 17.11 -19.78
N TRP A 8 23.99 15.87 -19.65
CA TRP A 8 22.85 15.39 -20.43
C TRP A 8 21.56 16.18 -20.14
N GLN A 9 21.26 16.48 -18.88
CA GLN A 9 20.10 17.28 -18.52
C GLN A 9 20.23 18.74 -18.97
N LEU A 10 21.40 19.37 -18.78
CA LEU A 10 21.67 20.73 -19.26
C LEU A 10 21.63 20.85 -20.78
N LYS A 11 22.00 19.79 -21.52
CA LYS A 11 21.86 19.74 -22.99
C LYS A 11 20.40 19.80 -23.43
N LYS A 12 19.47 19.19 -22.68
CA LYS A 12 18.02 19.28 -22.95
C LYS A 12 17.48 20.71 -22.79
N HIS A 13 18.19 21.55 -22.04
CA HIS A 13 17.87 22.97 -21.86
C HIS A 13 18.55 23.88 -22.90
N GLY A 14 19.14 23.32 -23.96
CA GLY A 14 19.65 24.09 -25.12
C GLY A 14 21.11 24.54 -25.02
N HIS A 15 21.85 24.14 -23.98
CA HIS A 15 23.27 24.46 -23.86
C HIS A 15 24.13 23.59 -24.80
N SER A 16 25.18 24.19 -25.39
CA SER A 16 26.11 23.47 -26.26
C SER A 16 26.99 22.50 -25.45
N GLN A 17 27.16 21.30 -26.00
CA GLN A 17 27.87 20.22 -25.34
C GLN A 17 29.34 20.58 -25.05
N GLU A 18 29.98 21.31 -25.96
CA GLU A 18 31.36 21.80 -25.83
C GLU A 18 31.54 22.76 -24.64
N SER A 19 30.53 23.61 -24.38
CA SER A 19 30.56 24.55 -23.25
C SER A 19 30.37 23.85 -21.90
N LEU A 20 29.51 22.81 -21.85
CA LEU A 20 29.23 22.05 -20.64
C LEU A 20 30.37 21.10 -20.25
N GLU A 21 31.07 20.52 -21.23
CA GLU A 21 32.21 19.66 -20.97
C GLU A 21 33.42 20.42 -20.43
N ALA A 22 33.58 21.70 -20.82
CA ALA A 22 34.64 22.60 -20.36
C ALA A 22 34.39 23.19 -18.95
N MET A 23 33.16 23.18 -18.44
CA MET A 23 32.84 23.77 -17.13
C MET A 23 33.29 22.90 -15.95
N PRO A 24 33.84 23.48 -14.87
CA PRO A 24 34.12 22.75 -13.64
C PRO A 24 32.82 22.21 -13.01
N PHE A 25 32.90 21.06 -12.35
CA PHE A 25 31.71 20.35 -11.84
C PHE A 25 30.83 21.21 -10.92
N ASN A 26 31.44 22.05 -10.09
CA ASN A 26 30.71 22.95 -9.20
C ASN A 26 29.91 24.02 -9.95
N GLU A 27 30.38 24.46 -11.12
CA GLU A 27 29.64 25.40 -11.98
C GLU A 27 28.52 24.69 -12.73
N LEU A 28 28.72 23.45 -13.18
CA LEU A 28 27.65 22.62 -13.75
C LEU A 28 26.51 22.39 -12.76
N VAL A 29 26.82 22.11 -11.49
CA VAL A 29 25.81 21.94 -10.43
C VAL A 29 25.06 23.25 -10.17
N LYS A 30 25.76 24.40 -10.15
CA LYS A 30 25.11 25.71 -9.97
C LYS A 30 24.21 26.06 -11.16
N LEU A 31 24.68 25.84 -12.39
CA LEU A 31 23.93 26.09 -13.61
C LEU A 31 22.67 25.22 -13.64
N PHE A 32 22.82 23.92 -13.37
CA PHE A 32 21.71 22.97 -13.29
C PHE A 32 20.66 23.38 -12.26
N LYS A 33 21.08 23.75 -11.04
CA LYS A 33 20.16 24.20 -9.99
C LYS A 33 19.44 25.49 -10.37
N THR A 34 20.13 26.41 -11.04
CA THR A 34 19.58 27.72 -11.44
C THR A 34 18.55 27.54 -12.54
N GLU A 35 18.87 26.77 -13.59
CA GLU A 35 17.96 26.45 -14.68
C GLU A 35 16.77 25.59 -14.22
N SER A 36 17.01 24.60 -13.36
CA SER A 36 15.91 23.79 -12.81
C SER A 36 14.98 24.65 -11.97
N LYS A 37 15.51 25.55 -11.13
CA LYS A 37 14.69 26.47 -10.34
C LYS A 37 13.92 27.45 -11.23
N ARG A 38 14.56 27.98 -12.28
CA ARG A 38 13.92 28.87 -13.26
C ARG A 38 12.79 28.14 -13.98
N ASN A 39 13.03 26.93 -14.49
CA ASN A 39 12.01 26.12 -15.17
C ASN A 39 10.87 25.68 -14.23
N ILE A 40 11.17 25.33 -12.97
CA ILE A 40 10.11 25.04 -11.98
C ILE A 40 9.28 26.31 -11.72
N LEU A 41 9.92 27.47 -11.62
CA LEU A 41 9.20 28.74 -11.45
C LEU A 41 8.39 29.11 -12.69
N GLU A 42 8.94 28.97 -13.89
CA GLU A 42 8.25 29.19 -15.16
C GLU A 42 7.10 28.19 -15.35
N TYR A 43 7.27 26.94 -14.96
CA TYR A 43 6.20 25.94 -14.96
C TYR A 43 5.14 26.25 -13.91
N MET A 44 5.51 26.67 -12.70
CA MET A 44 4.57 27.13 -11.68
C MET A 44 3.84 28.41 -12.11
N GLN A 45 4.50 29.26 -12.91
CA GLN A 45 3.94 30.50 -13.42
C GLN A 45 3.03 30.22 -14.62
N ALA A 46 3.40 29.28 -15.50
CA ALA A 46 2.55 28.74 -16.56
C ALA A 46 1.33 28.03 -15.98
N ILE A 47 1.46 27.26 -14.89
CA ILE A 47 0.31 26.70 -14.16
C ILE A 47 -0.54 27.82 -13.53
N LYS A 48 0.08 28.92 -13.08
CA LYS A 48 -0.67 30.07 -12.54
C LYS A 48 -1.37 30.88 -13.64
N GLU A 49 -0.77 30.96 -14.83
CA GLU A 49 -1.34 31.60 -16.02
C GLU A 49 -2.41 30.71 -16.68
N GLU A 50 -2.28 29.38 -16.65
CA GLU A 50 -3.37 28.42 -16.94
C GLU A 50 -4.47 28.46 -15.85
N LYS A 51 -4.12 28.85 -14.61
CA LYS A 51 -5.09 29.14 -13.54
C LYS A 51 -5.68 30.54 -13.61
N HIS A 52 -5.29 31.39 -14.55
CA HIS A 52 -6.27 32.30 -15.13
C HIS A 52 -7.18 31.45 -16.01
N THR A 53 -8.03 30.66 -15.35
CA THR A 53 -9.36 30.42 -15.87
C THR A 53 -9.87 31.81 -16.22
N GLU A 54 -9.90 32.12 -17.51
CA GLU A 54 -11.08 32.76 -18.04
C GLU A 54 -12.22 31.97 -17.40
N ILE A 55 -12.81 32.54 -16.35
CA ILE A 55 -14.21 32.29 -16.09
C ILE A 55 -14.83 32.84 -17.37
N ILE A 56 -14.91 31.98 -18.37
CA ILE A 56 -15.88 32.12 -19.43
C ILE A 56 -17.17 32.03 -18.60
N ALA A 57 -17.66 33.19 -18.19
CA ALA A 57 -19.06 33.37 -17.94
C ALA A 57 -19.72 33.16 -19.32
N GLU A 58 -19.75 31.89 -19.76
CA GLU A 58 -20.87 31.42 -20.54
C GLU A 58 -22.08 31.85 -19.72
N ASP A 59 -23.05 32.41 -20.41
CA ASP A 59 -24.26 33.04 -19.87
C ASP A 59 -25.18 31.97 -19.22
N ASN A 60 -24.61 31.21 -18.27
CA ASN A 60 -25.20 30.12 -17.53
C ASN A 60 -26.33 30.61 -16.65
N THR A 61 -26.44 31.92 -16.41
CA THR A 61 -27.56 32.56 -15.74
C THR A 61 -28.89 32.12 -16.35
N SER A 62 -28.97 32.08 -17.69
CA SER A 62 -30.19 31.68 -18.39
C SER A 62 -30.51 30.19 -18.21
N LEU A 63 -29.47 29.34 -18.20
CA LEU A 63 -29.59 27.89 -18.04
C LEU A 63 -29.97 27.53 -16.59
N ILE A 64 -29.38 28.22 -15.62
CA ILE A 64 -29.68 28.07 -14.20
C ILE A 64 -31.09 28.58 -13.89
N GLU A 65 -31.52 29.69 -14.49
CA GLU A 65 -32.90 30.18 -14.35
C GLU A 65 -33.93 29.17 -14.89
N GLU A 66 -33.61 28.48 -15.99
CA GLU A 66 -34.44 27.39 -16.53
C GLU A 66 -34.54 26.22 -15.56
N GLU A 67 -33.41 25.76 -15.00
CA GLU A 67 -33.36 24.66 -14.02
C GLU A 67 -34.08 25.03 -12.70
N LEU A 68 -33.88 26.26 -12.20
CA LEU A 68 -34.63 26.77 -11.05
C LEU A 68 -36.13 26.85 -11.35
N GLY A 69 -36.50 27.17 -12.60
CA GLY A 69 -37.87 27.07 -13.09
C GLY A 69 -38.42 25.64 -13.00
N LYS A 70 -37.68 24.64 -13.47
CA LYS A 70 -38.06 23.21 -13.39
C LYS A 70 -38.24 22.76 -11.93
N ILE A 71 -37.32 23.14 -11.06
CA ILE A 71 -37.36 22.86 -9.61
C ILE A 71 -38.58 23.53 -8.96
N ARG A 72 -38.89 24.76 -9.35
CA ARG A 72 -40.08 25.44 -8.83
C ARG A 72 -41.34 24.68 -9.22
N HIS A 73 -41.46 24.25 -10.49
CA HIS A 73 -42.62 23.49 -10.96
C HIS A 73 -42.74 22.12 -10.30
N SER A 74 -41.63 21.45 -9.96
CA SER A 74 -41.64 20.16 -9.26
C SER A 74 -42.06 20.25 -7.79
N ILE A 75 -42.04 21.45 -7.19
CA ILE A 75 -42.35 21.71 -5.77
C ILE A 75 -43.69 22.44 -5.56
N ILE A 76 -44.28 23.06 -6.61
CA ILE A 76 -45.52 23.86 -6.52
C ILE A 76 -46.76 23.05 -6.12
N GLY A 77 -46.79 21.72 -6.35
CA GLY A 77 -47.92 20.84 -6.05
C GLY A 77 -48.02 20.34 -4.60
N GLU A 78 -49.14 19.68 -4.26
CA GLU A 78 -49.30 18.97 -2.98
C GLU A 78 -48.30 17.82 -2.87
N ASP A 79 -48.07 17.09 -3.97
CA ASP A 79 -47.04 16.07 -4.11
C ASP A 79 -45.79 16.62 -4.81
N ILE A 80 -44.62 16.20 -4.33
CA ILE A 80 -43.32 16.57 -4.92
C ILE A 80 -43.01 15.60 -6.06
N ASN A 81 -42.72 16.13 -7.25
CA ASN A 81 -42.16 15.31 -8.32
C ASN A 81 -40.65 15.13 -8.08
N TYR A 82 -40.29 14.02 -7.44
CA TYR A 82 -38.91 13.73 -7.06
C TYR A 82 -37.98 13.59 -8.27
N GLU A 83 -38.42 12.96 -9.36
CA GLU A 83 -37.59 12.72 -10.55
C GLU A 83 -37.13 14.04 -11.18
N ALA A 84 -38.07 14.94 -11.48
CA ALA A 84 -37.76 16.26 -12.02
C ALA A 84 -37.00 17.16 -11.03
N LEU A 85 -37.17 16.93 -9.72
CA LEU A 85 -36.42 17.63 -8.69
C LEU A 85 -34.95 17.18 -8.64
N TYR A 86 -34.68 15.88 -8.74
CA TYR A 86 -33.32 15.35 -8.76
C TYR A 86 -32.56 15.81 -10.02
N GLU A 87 -33.18 15.70 -11.20
CA GLU A 87 -32.56 16.13 -12.47
C GLU A 87 -32.17 17.61 -12.44
N GLY A 88 -33.08 18.48 -11.97
CA GLY A 88 -32.80 19.91 -11.85
C GLY A 88 -31.69 20.23 -10.82
N ILE A 89 -31.64 19.48 -9.72
CA ILE A 89 -30.61 19.66 -8.68
C ILE A 89 -29.23 19.19 -9.18
N GLU A 90 -29.16 18.07 -9.89
CA GLU A 90 -27.90 17.55 -10.45
C GLU A 90 -27.29 18.52 -11.47
N ASN A 91 -28.12 19.15 -12.30
CA ASN A 91 -27.68 20.19 -13.23
C ASN A 91 -27.11 21.42 -12.49
N ILE A 92 -27.61 21.75 -11.29
CA ILE A 92 -27.05 22.82 -10.45
C ILE A 92 -25.70 22.42 -9.85
N PHE A 93 -25.52 21.16 -9.42
CA PHE A 93 -24.22 20.66 -8.96
C PHE A 93 -23.14 20.70 -10.03
N ALA A 94 -23.53 20.86 -11.29
CA ALA A 94 -22.56 21.05 -12.33
C ALA A 94 -21.78 22.38 -12.20
N HIS A 95 -22.32 23.36 -11.47
CA HIS A 95 -21.78 24.71 -11.40
C HIS A 95 -21.56 25.21 -9.97
N TYR A 96 -22.21 24.61 -8.97
CA TYR A 96 -22.22 25.11 -7.60
C TYR A 96 -21.86 24.03 -6.57
N GLY A 97 -21.26 24.46 -5.45
CA GLY A 97 -21.04 23.60 -4.30
C GLY A 97 -22.33 23.29 -3.55
N LEU A 98 -22.27 22.37 -2.57
CA LEU A 98 -23.43 21.95 -1.77
C LEU A 98 -24.18 23.14 -1.13
N ASN A 99 -23.46 24.03 -0.45
CA ASN A 99 -24.08 25.14 0.30
C ASN A 99 -24.75 26.14 -0.64
N GLU A 100 -24.09 26.48 -1.74
CA GLU A 100 -24.61 27.38 -2.77
C GLU A 100 -25.85 26.78 -3.45
N SER A 101 -25.81 25.47 -3.75
CA SER A 101 -26.95 24.74 -4.31
C SER A 101 -28.14 24.73 -3.35
N ILE A 102 -27.89 24.54 -2.04
CA ILE A 102 -28.94 24.65 -1.01
C ILE A 102 -29.55 26.05 -1.04
N GLU A 103 -28.74 27.10 -0.97
CA GLU A 103 -29.24 28.47 -0.98
C GLU A 103 -30.08 28.76 -2.24
N LEU A 104 -29.58 28.42 -3.43
CA LEU A 104 -30.24 28.62 -4.71
C LEU A 104 -31.59 27.89 -4.77
N VAL A 105 -31.63 26.61 -4.42
CA VAL A 105 -32.85 25.81 -4.48
C VAL A 105 -33.89 26.29 -3.46
N LEU A 106 -33.46 26.65 -2.24
CA LEU A 106 -34.39 27.11 -1.20
C LEU A 106 -35.06 28.45 -1.57
N THR A 107 -34.47 29.28 -2.44
CA THR A 107 -35.16 30.48 -2.96
C THR A 107 -36.48 30.18 -3.68
N GLN A 108 -36.64 28.96 -4.20
CA GLN A 108 -37.82 28.52 -4.95
C GLN A 108 -38.86 27.82 -4.08
N VAL A 109 -38.56 27.57 -2.80
CA VAL A 109 -39.38 26.78 -1.89
C VAL A 109 -40.25 27.68 -1.02
N ARG A 110 -41.53 27.34 -0.87
CA ARG A 110 -42.47 28.02 0.04
C ARG A 110 -42.24 27.59 1.51
N ASP A 111 -42.54 28.50 2.44
CA ASP A 111 -42.44 28.28 3.88
C ASP A 111 -43.06 26.94 4.31
N GLY A 112 -42.25 26.10 4.97
CA GLY A 112 -42.68 24.82 5.57
C GLY A 112 -42.00 23.55 5.02
N ARG A 113 -41.41 23.58 3.81
CA ARG A 113 -40.73 22.42 3.21
C ARG A 113 -39.20 22.47 3.22
N TYR A 114 -38.59 23.55 3.72
CA TYR A 114 -37.14 23.76 3.69
C TYR A 114 -36.33 22.57 4.21
N LYS A 115 -36.67 22.05 5.39
CA LYS A 115 -35.95 20.90 5.99
C LYS A 115 -36.00 19.64 5.13
N GLN A 116 -37.12 19.41 4.43
CA GLN A 116 -37.27 18.26 3.56
C GLN A 116 -36.43 18.43 2.29
N ILE A 117 -36.49 19.61 1.66
CA ILE A 117 -35.75 19.91 0.44
C ILE A 117 -34.23 19.94 0.70
N THR A 118 -33.76 20.53 1.80
CA THR A 118 -32.34 20.50 2.17
C THR A 118 -31.80 19.07 2.26
N ARG A 119 -32.55 18.15 2.90
CA ARG A 119 -32.15 16.74 2.99
C ARG A 119 -32.10 16.04 1.63
N ILE A 120 -33.01 16.40 0.72
CA ILE A 120 -33.02 15.86 -0.64
C ILE A 120 -31.78 16.34 -1.39
N ILE A 121 -31.42 17.62 -1.28
CA ILE A 121 -30.22 18.18 -1.91
C ILE A 121 -28.96 17.52 -1.33
N GLU A 122 -28.85 17.37 -0.01
CA GLU A 122 -27.72 16.68 0.62
C GLU A 122 -27.57 15.24 0.12
N LEU A 123 -28.68 14.50 0.01
CA LEU A 123 -28.68 13.14 -0.49
C LEU A 123 -28.28 13.08 -1.98
N ALA A 124 -28.86 13.97 -2.79
CA ALA A 124 -28.53 14.09 -4.21
C ALA A 124 -27.05 14.41 -4.41
N TYR A 125 -26.50 15.32 -3.60
CA TYR A 125 -25.10 15.69 -3.68
C TYR A 125 -24.17 14.52 -3.35
N ARG A 126 -24.53 13.71 -2.34
CA ARG A 126 -23.78 12.48 -2.03
C ARG A 126 -23.88 11.46 -3.16
N ALA A 127 -25.05 11.28 -3.76
CA ALA A 127 -25.22 10.37 -4.90
C ALA A 127 -24.37 10.81 -6.10
N TYR A 128 -24.41 12.10 -6.43
CA TYR A 128 -23.61 12.69 -7.50
C TYR A 128 -22.10 12.56 -7.26
N GLN A 129 -21.64 12.68 -6.01
CA GLN A 129 -20.24 12.41 -5.65
C GLN A 129 -19.83 10.97 -5.96
N GLU A 130 -20.66 9.99 -5.63
CA GLU A 130 -20.36 8.58 -5.93
C GLU A 130 -20.42 8.32 -7.45
N GLU A 131 -21.35 8.93 -8.18
CA GLU A 131 -21.41 8.82 -9.64
C GLU A 131 -20.13 9.31 -10.34
N LEU A 132 -19.57 10.43 -9.87
CA LEU A 132 -18.30 10.94 -10.37
C LEU A 132 -17.14 9.97 -10.07
N LEU A 133 -17.13 9.37 -8.88
CA LEU A 133 -16.11 8.37 -8.52
C LEU A 133 -16.27 7.09 -9.36
N ASP A 134 -17.50 6.62 -9.58
CA ASP A 134 -17.80 5.47 -10.44
C ASP A 134 -17.38 5.75 -11.89
N THR A 135 -17.59 6.97 -12.38
CA THR A 135 -17.14 7.39 -13.70
C THR A 135 -15.61 7.34 -13.81
N LEU A 136 -14.89 7.85 -12.80
CA LEU A 136 -13.43 7.73 -12.74
C LEU A 136 -12.98 6.27 -12.71
N ASP A 137 -13.65 5.42 -11.93
CA ASP A 137 -13.33 3.99 -11.83
C ASP A 137 -13.52 3.24 -13.15
N GLN A 138 -14.52 3.64 -13.95
CA GLN A 138 -14.72 3.14 -15.31
C GLN A 138 -13.63 3.64 -16.27
N LEU A 139 -13.21 4.91 -16.15
CA LEU A 139 -12.14 5.47 -16.97
C LEU A 139 -10.79 4.77 -16.72
N PHE A 140 -10.58 4.26 -15.49
CA PHE A 140 -9.40 3.51 -15.08
C PHE A 140 -9.51 1.99 -15.31
N ALA A 141 -10.53 1.50 -16.02
CA ALA A 141 -10.74 0.06 -16.22
C ALA A 141 -9.55 -0.66 -16.87
N ASP A 142 -8.79 0.03 -17.73
CA ASP A 142 -7.63 -0.51 -18.45
C ASP A 142 -6.31 -0.45 -17.65
N TYR A 143 -6.34 0.09 -16.43
CA TYR A 143 -5.15 0.24 -15.60
C TYR A 143 -4.82 -1.10 -14.93
N PRO A 144 -3.54 -1.36 -14.59
CA PRO A 144 -3.20 -2.44 -13.68
C PRO A 144 -3.98 -2.32 -12.38
N GLN A 145 -4.45 -3.44 -11.83
CA GLN A 145 -5.32 -3.45 -10.66
C GLN A 145 -4.67 -2.74 -9.46
N GLU A 146 -3.35 -2.87 -9.30
CA GLU A 146 -2.59 -2.22 -8.24
C GLU A 146 -2.64 -0.69 -8.36
N GLU A 147 -2.45 -0.16 -9.58
CA GLU A 147 -2.49 1.28 -9.85
C GLU A 147 -3.92 1.81 -9.75
N ARG A 148 -4.91 1.08 -10.28
CA ARG A 148 -6.32 1.48 -10.20
C ARG A 148 -6.77 1.69 -8.75
N MET A 149 -6.42 0.77 -7.84
CA MET A 149 -6.80 0.88 -6.43
C MET A 149 -6.17 2.11 -5.75
N GLU A 150 -4.90 2.40 -6.03
CA GLU A 150 -4.24 3.60 -5.49
C GLU A 150 -4.78 4.91 -6.06
N GLN A 151 -5.07 4.94 -7.37
CA GLN A 151 -5.70 6.11 -7.98
C GLN A 151 -7.10 6.33 -7.39
N MET A 152 -7.91 5.28 -7.26
CA MET A 152 -9.24 5.39 -6.65
C MET A 152 -9.21 5.81 -5.19
N LYS A 153 -8.21 5.38 -4.41
CA LYS A 153 -7.98 5.87 -3.04
C LYS A 153 -7.69 7.37 -3.02
N PHE A 154 -6.83 7.84 -3.92
CA PHE A 154 -6.52 9.27 -4.03
C PHE A 154 -7.76 10.09 -4.37
N TYR A 155 -8.52 9.73 -5.42
CA TYR A 155 -9.73 10.46 -5.80
C TYR A 155 -10.84 10.35 -4.74
N SER A 156 -10.98 9.21 -4.06
CA SER A 156 -11.91 9.04 -2.94
C SER A 156 -11.58 9.99 -1.77
N SER A 157 -10.31 10.28 -1.51
CA SER A 157 -9.91 11.27 -0.50
C SER A 157 -10.29 12.71 -0.87
N LYS A 158 -10.59 12.94 -2.16
CA LYS A 158 -11.04 14.22 -2.74
C LYS A 158 -12.53 14.23 -3.07
N ARG A 159 -13.32 13.30 -2.52
CA ARG A 159 -14.77 13.18 -2.75
C ARG A 159 -15.54 14.50 -2.59
N GLU A 160 -15.15 15.33 -1.64
CA GLU A 160 -15.84 16.60 -1.36
C GLU A 160 -15.56 17.68 -2.42
N ASP A 161 -14.46 17.55 -3.16
CA ASP A 161 -14.04 18.48 -4.21
C ASP A 161 -14.61 18.07 -5.57
N VAL A 162 -15.91 18.29 -5.74
CA VAL A 162 -16.67 17.92 -6.95
C VAL A 162 -16.07 18.58 -8.20
N GLN A 163 -15.63 19.82 -8.11
CA GLN A 163 -15.04 20.53 -9.24
C GLN A 163 -13.74 19.86 -9.70
N PHE A 164 -12.87 19.49 -8.76
CA PHE A 164 -11.66 18.73 -9.06
C PHE A 164 -11.96 17.39 -9.75
N LEU A 165 -12.94 16.63 -9.25
CA LEU A 165 -13.33 15.35 -9.85
C LEU A 165 -13.82 15.54 -11.29
N LYS A 166 -14.66 16.54 -11.54
CA LYS A 166 -15.17 16.86 -12.87
C LYS A 166 -14.09 17.30 -13.86
N GLU A 167 -13.22 18.21 -13.43
CA GLU A 167 -12.09 18.67 -14.25
C GLU A 167 -11.17 17.50 -14.61
N THR A 168 -10.94 16.60 -13.65
CA THR A 168 -10.18 15.38 -13.88
C THR A 168 -10.86 14.49 -14.92
N ILE A 169 -12.16 14.21 -14.78
CA ILE A 169 -12.93 13.39 -15.75
C ILE A 169 -12.83 13.99 -17.16
N ARG A 170 -13.07 15.30 -17.29
CA ARG A 170 -12.97 16.02 -18.57
C ARG A 170 -11.57 15.90 -19.17
N THR A 171 -10.54 16.07 -18.34
CA THR A 171 -9.14 15.98 -18.77
C THR A 171 -8.80 14.57 -19.27
N ILE A 172 -9.24 13.53 -18.56
CA ILE A 172 -9.01 12.14 -18.97
C ILE A 172 -9.74 11.81 -20.28
N GLN A 173 -11.00 12.26 -20.41
CA GLN A 173 -11.84 12.02 -21.60
C GLN A 173 -11.40 12.85 -22.81
N SER A 174 -10.66 13.93 -22.61
CA SER A 174 -10.20 14.78 -23.70
C SER A 174 -9.12 14.11 -24.57
N GLY A 175 -9.37 14.07 -25.88
CA GLY A 175 -8.41 13.59 -26.88
C GLY A 175 -7.98 12.14 -26.65
N ASN A 176 -6.66 11.90 -26.60
CA ASN A 176 -6.07 10.59 -26.38
C ASN A 176 -5.57 10.38 -24.94
N ASN A 177 -5.97 11.23 -23.99
CA ASN A 177 -5.42 11.23 -22.64
C ASN A 177 -5.70 9.93 -21.90
N GLN A 178 -6.90 9.37 -22.00
CA GLN A 178 -7.23 8.08 -21.38
C GLN A 178 -6.25 6.97 -21.80
N LYS A 179 -5.95 6.83 -23.09
CA LYS A 179 -4.99 5.83 -23.59
C LYS A 179 -3.57 6.11 -23.13
N ASN A 180 -3.15 7.37 -23.18
CA ASN A 180 -1.81 7.76 -22.74
C ASN A 180 -1.59 7.50 -21.25
N LEU A 181 -2.58 7.85 -20.41
CA LEU A 181 -2.51 7.62 -18.97
C LEU A 181 -2.56 6.13 -18.64
N SER A 182 -3.37 5.34 -19.36
CA SER A 182 -3.37 3.87 -19.23
C SER A 182 -2.00 3.28 -19.55
N MET A 183 -1.36 3.72 -20.64
CA MET A 183 -0.02 3.29 -21.01
C MET A 183 1.02 3.67 -19.94
N ILE A 184 0.93 4.89 -19.39
CA ILE A 184 1.82 5.34 -18.31
C ILE A 184 1.61 4.49 -17.05
N ALA A 185 0.36 4.19 -16.68
CA ALA A 185 0.02 3.35 -15.53
C ALA A 185 0.59 1.93 -15.67
N GLN A 186 0.45 1.31 -16.86
CA GLN A 186 1.04 0.01 -17.17
C GLN A 186 2.57 0.04 -17.05
N LEU A 187 3.21 1.02 -17.69
CA LEU A 187 4.66 1.13 -17.73
C LEU A 187 5.25 1.45 -16.35
N LYS A 188 4.56 2.25 -15.52
CA LYS A 188 4.92 2.48 -14.12
C LYS A 188 4.87 1.17 -13.33
N CYS A 189 3.79 0.41 -13.46
CA CYS A 189 3.64 -0.87 -12.76
C CYS A 189 4.74 -1.86 -13.17
N GLU A 190 5.03 -1.98 -14.47
CA GLU A 190 6.12 -2.81 -15.00
C GLU A 190 7.48 -2.38 -14.45
N ILE A 191 7.80 -1.09 -14.48
CA ILE A 191 9.08 -0.59 -13.94
C ILE A 191 9.24 -0.93 -12.46
N ILE A 192 8.19 -0.72 -11.66
CA ILE A 192 8.26 -1.03 -10.22
C ILE A 192 8.41 -2.54 -10.02
N LYS A 193 7.70 -3.37 -10.79
CA LYS A 193 7.81 -4.84 -10.70
C LYS A 193 9.21 -5.34 -11.06
N ASP A 194 9.79 -4.84 -12.15
CA ASP A 194 11.03 -5.38 -12.70
C ASP A 194 12.28 -4.79 -12.04
N TYR A 195 12.24 -3.53 -11.63
CA TYR A 195 13.42 -2.80 -11.14
C TYR A 195 13.35 -2.42 -9.66
N PHE A 196 12.17 -2.35 -9.06
CA PHE A 196 11.99 -1.95 -7.65
C PHE A 196 11.00 -2.87 -6.90
N PRO A 197 11.21 -4.21 -6.91
CA PRO A 197 10.26 -5.15 -6.33
C PRO A 197 10.05 -4.93 -4.83
N ASP A 198 11.08 -4.46 -4.11
CA ASP A 198 10.98 -4.12 -2.68
C ASP A 198 10.05 -2.91 -2.44
N SER A 199 9.91 -2.02 -3.42
CA SER A 199 9.05 -0.83 -3.35
C SER A 199 7.61 -1.09 -3.79
N LEU A 200 7.28 -2.28 -4.33
CA LEU A 200 5.91 -2.60 -4.77
C LEU A 200 4.88 -2.37 -3.67
N TYR A 201 5.20 -2.77 -2.45
CA TYR A 201 4.29 -2.64 -1.32
C TYR A 201 4.06 -1.19 -0.90
N GLU A 202 5.11 -0.36 -0.93
CA GLU A 202 5.00 1.05 -0.57
C GLU A 202 4.20 1.84 -1.61
N ASN A 203 4.32 1.45 -2.88
CA ASN A 203 3.62 2.11 -3.98
C ASN A 203 2.19 1.62 -4.19
N TYR A 204 1.86 0.42 -3.71
CA TYR A 204 0.57 -0.25 -3.91
C TYR A 204 0.01 -0.82 -2.59
N GLU A 205 0.12 -0.06 -1.52
CA GLU A 205 -0.28 -0.49 -0.17
C GLU A 205 -1.76 -0.89 -0.11
N GLU A 206 -2.64 -0.15 -0.78
CA GLU A 206 -4.08 -0.42 -0.83
C GLU A 206 -4.40 -1.78 -1.47
N TYR A 207 -3.65 -2.12 -2.52
CA TYR A 207 -3.79 -3.41 -3.18
C TYR A 207 -3.26 -4.55 -2.29
N TYR A 208 -2.09 -4.38 -1.69
CA TYR A 208 -1.43 -5.45 -0.92
C TYR A 208 -1.96 -5.63 0.51
N GLU A 209 -2.63 -4.62 1.07
CA GLU A 209 -3.34 -4.70 2.36
C GLU A 209 -4.76 -5.26 2.24
N ASN A 210 -5.07 -6.01 1.16
CA ASN A 210 -6.32 -6.76 1.04
C ASN A 210 -6.61 -7.56 2.33
N GLU A 211 -7.73 -7.24 2.98
CA GLU A 211 -8.09 -7.78 4.29
C GLU A 211 -8.24 -9.31 4.28
N GLU A 212 -8.66 -9.91 3.16
CA GLU A 212 -8.85 -11.36 3.05
C GLU A 212 -7.51 -12.10 3.12
N GLU A 213 -6.56 -11.77 2.24
CA GLU A 213 -5.24 -12.40 2.24
C GLU A 213 -4.48 -12.13 3.54
N LYS A 214 -4.67 -10.95 4.13
CA LYS A 214 -4.11 -10.61 5.44
C LYS A 214 -4.71 -11.50 6.54
N ASN A 215 -6.03 -11.72 6.53
CA ASN A 215 -6.69 -12.61 7.48
C ASN A 215 -6.23 -14.07 7.31
N GLU A 216 -5.99 -14.54 6.08
CA GLU A 216 -5.44 -15.88 5.85
C GLU A 216 -4.05 -16.06 6.49
N ILE A 217 -3.16 -15.10 6.30
CA ILE A 217 -1.82 -15.14 6.92
C ILE A 217 -1.94 -15.14 8.45
N ILE A 218 -2.87 -14.36 9.00
CA ILE A 218 -3.15 -14.33 10.45
C ILE A 218 -3.59 -15.71 10.95
N GLU A 219 -4.49 -16.39 10.23
CA GLU A 219 -4.91 -17.76 10.58
C GLU A 219 -3.73 -18.75 10.55
N ARG A 220 -2.86 -18.66 9.54
CA ARG A 220 -1.68 -19.54 9.45
C ARG A 220 -0.71 -19.29 10.61
N ILE A 221 -0.45 -18.03 10.97
CA ILE A 221 0.36 -17.67 12.15
C ILE A 221 -0.26 -18.22 13.43
N MET A 222 -1.57 -18.06 13.63
CA MET A 222 -2.27 -18.55 14.81
C MET A 222 -2.25 -20.08 14.92
N LYS A 223 -2.25 -20.81 13.80
CA LYS A 223 -2.06 -22.27 13.77
C LYS A 223 -0.62 -22.69 14.09
N LEU A 224 0.36 -21.84 13.79
CA LEU A 224 1.78 -22.11 14.07
C LEU A 224 2.15 -21.79 15.52
N THR A 225 1.53 -20.78 16.13
CA THR A 225 1.84 -20.36 17.52
C THR A 225 0.65 -19.73 18.24
N ASN A 226 0.55 -19.98 19.55
CA ASN A 226 -0.39 -19.31 20.44
C ASN A 226 0.18 -18.01 21.05
N ALA A 227 1.39 -17.60 20.67
CA ALA A 227 2.08 -16.44 21.26
C ALA A 227 1.42 -15.09 20.90
N TYR A 228 0.69 -15.01 19.78
CA TYR A 228 0.09 -13.78 19.28
C TYR A 228 -1.43 -13.82 19.35
N LYS A 229 -2.05 -12.73 19.83
CA LYS A 229 -3.52 -12.56 19.78
C LYS A 229 -3.93 -11.92 18.46
N ARG A 230 -5.06 -12.36 17.89
CA ARG A 230 -5.62 -11.85 16.63
C ARG A 230 -5.66 -10.31 16.50
N PRO A 231 -6.08 -9.53 17.52
CA PRO A 231 -6.12 -8.06 17.40
C PRO A 231 -4.74 -7.42 17.21
N ILE A 232 -3.68 -8.05 17.75
CA ILE A 232 -2.31 -7.57 17.60
C ILE A 232 -1.82 -7.84 16.18
N LEU A 233 -2.17 -8.99 15.61
CA LEU A 233 -1.79 -9.36 14.24
C LEU A 233 -2.52 -8.50 13.20
N LYS A 234 -3.81 -8.21 13.39
CA LYS A 234 -4.58 -7.32 12.48
C LYS A 234 -3.96 -5.93 12.30
N ARG A 235 -3.32 -5.40 13.34
CA ARG A 235 -2.67 -4.07 13.30
C ARG A 235 -1.32 -4.06 12.59
N LYS A 236 -0.75 -5.22 12.27
CA LYS A 236 0.54 -5.32 11.59
C LYS A 236 0.34 -5.26 10.08
N LYS A 237 1.32 -4.69 9.38
CA LYS A 237 1.38 -4.73 7.92
C LYS A 237 1.53 -6.17 7.44
N ARG A 238 0.99 -6.49 6.26
CA ARG A 238 1.05 -7.84 5.69
C ARG A 238 2.48 -8.37 5.55
N GLN A 239 3.43 -7.54 5.13
CA GLN A 239 4.85 -7.95 5.03
C GLN A 239 5.40 -8.44 6.38
N VAL A 240 5.06 -7.76 7.46
CA VAL A 240 5.47 -8.14 8.82
C VAL A 240 4.84 -9.48 9.20
N LEU A 241 3.58 -9.70 8.84
CA LEU A 241 2.89 -10.97 9.05
C LEU A 241 3.55 -12.11 8.25
N GLN A 242 3.88 -11.90 6.98
CA GLN A 242 4.59 -12.89 6.16
C GLN A 242 6.00 -13.20 6.70
N HIS A 243 6.69 -12.20 7.26
CA HIS A 243 7.97 -12.42 7.91
C HIS A 243 7.80 -13.26 9.18
N ILE A 244 6.83 -12.94 10.04
CA ILE A 244 6.50 -13.73 11.23
C ILE A 244 6.17 -15.18 10.84
N GLU A 245 5.32 -15.39 9.83
CA GLU A 245 4.98 -16.72 9.33
C GLU A 245 6.23 -17.50 8.89
N ARG A 246 7.10 -16.90 8.08
CA ARG A 246 8.34 -17.55 7.62
C ARG A 246 9.27 -17.94 8.75
N VAL A 247 9.43 -17.08 9.75
CA VAL A 247 10.27 -17.37 10.92
C VAL A 247 9.68 -18.55 11.71
N LEU A 248 8.38 -18.53 11.98
CA LEU A 248 7.71 -19.62 12.70
C LEU A 248 7.78 -20.96 11.97
N ILE A 249 7.70 -20.96 10.63
CA ILE A 249 7.87 -22.18 9.84
C ILE A 249 9.31 -22.72 10.00
N LYS A 250 10.32 -21.86 9.84
CA LYS A 250 11.73 -22.26 10.01
C LYS A 250 12.02 -22.79 11.42
N ASP A 251 11.49 -22.12 12.44
CA ASP A 251 11.65 -22.56 13.83
C ASP A 251 11.00 -23.93 14.05
N LYS A 252 9.83 -24.17 13.46
CA LYS A 252 9.13 -25.47 13.55
C LYS A 252 9.83 -26.58 12.78
N GLU A 253 10.47 -26.27 11.66
CA GLU A 253 11.31 -27.22 10.91
C GLU A 253 12.56 -27.56 11.72
N ARG A 254 13.25 -26.56 12.24
CA ARG A 254 14.40 -26.74 13.12
C ARG A 254 14.05 -27.57 14.37
N GLU A 255 12.93 -27.29 15.04
CA GLU A 255 12.47 -28.10 16.18
C GLU A 255 12.19 -29.56 15.80
N LYS A 256 11.70 -29.82 14.59
CA LYS A 256 11.48 -31.20 14.11
C LYS A 256 12.80 -31.91 13.87
N GLU A 257 13.76 -31.23 13.24
CA GLU A 257 15.11 -31.76 13.01
C GLU A 257 15.83 -32.04 14.33
N GLU A 258 15.80 -31.10 15.28
CA GLU A 258 16.35 -31.27 16.62
C GLU A 258 15.69 -32.46 17.35
N LYS A 259 14.36 -32.62 17.29
CA LYS A 259 13.68 -33.79 17.87
C LYS A 259 14.09 -35.11 17.23
N ILE A 260 14.35 -35.13 15.92
CA ILE A 260 14.84 -36.32 15.21
C ILE A 260 16.26 -36.65 15.67
N LEU A 261 17.15 -35.65 15.73
CA LEU A 261 18.52 -35.82 16.21
C LEU A 261 18.56 -36.29 17.67
N ILE A 262 17.75 -35.69 18.56
CA ILE A 262 17.63 -36.12 19.95
C ILE A 262 17.19 -37.58 20.04
N LYS A 263 16.20 -38.01 19.24
CA LYS A 263 15.76 -39.42 19.22
C LYS A 263 16.86 -40.36 18.70
N LYS A 264 17.60 -39.96 17.67
CA LYS A 264 18.72 -40.72 17.11
C LYS A 264 19.81 -40.92 18.16
N TYR A 265 20.31 -39.84 18.75
CA TYR A 265 21.37 -39.90 19.76
C TYR A 265 20.91 -40.60 21.04
N ASN A 266 19.65 -40.45 21.46
CA ASN A 266 19.12 -41.21 22.60
C ASN A 266 19.19 -42.73 22.37
N LYS A 267 18.89 -43.18 21.14
CA LYS A 267 19.00 -44.59 20.77
C LYS A 267 20.46 -45.06 20.72
N GLU A 268 21.31 -44.35 19.98
CA GLU A 268 22.72 -44.74 19.76
C GLU A 268 23.54 -44.71 21.06
N ILE A 269 23.33 -43.69 21.89
CA ILE A 269 23.98 -43.60 23.22
C ILE A 269 23.45 -44.69 24.15
N GLY A 270 22.14 -44.98 24.12
CA GLY A 270 21.55 -46.08 24.89
C GLY A 270 22.11 -47.45 24.50
N GLU A 271 22.32 -47.69 23.21
CA GLU A 271 22.96 -48.91 22.69
C GLU A 271 24.43 -49.01 23.12
N ALA A 272 25.20 -47.91 23.06
CA ALA A 272 26.59 -47.88 23.51
C ALA A 272 26.73 -48.18 25.02
N ILE A 273 25.82 -47.66 25.85
CA ILE A 273 25.79 -47.97 27.30
C ILE A 273 25.47 -49.44 27.53
N THR A 274 24.48 -50.00 26.81
CA THR A 274 24.06 -51.40 26.97
C THR A 274 25.15 -52.38 26.54
N ASN A 275 25.92 -52.02 25.52
CA ASN A 275 27.02 -52.83 24.99
C ASN A 275 28.37 -52.60 25.69
N GLU A 276 28.42 -51.73 26.71
CA GLU A 276 29.63 -51.34 27.43
C GLU A 276 30.76 -50.81 26.51
N ASP A 277 30.41 -50.18 25.39
CA ASP A 277 31.37 -49.62 24.43
C ASP A 277 31.81 -48.19 24.84
N GLU A 278 32.88 -48.10 25.64
CA GLU A 278 33.40 -46.84 26.17
C GLU A 278 33.91 -45.86 25.09
N LEU A 279 34.52 -46.40 24.02
CA LEU A 279 35.06 -45.61 22.91
C LEU A 279 33.93 -45.11 22.02
N GLY A 280 32.97 -45.99 21.68
CA GLY A 280 31.76 -45.62 20.94
C GLY A 280 30.93 -44.58 21.69
N PHE A 281 30.76 -44.75 23.00
CA PHE A 281 30.07 -43.78 23.85
C PHE A 281 30.74 -42.41 23.83
N SER A 282 32.06 -42.35 24.01
CA SER A 282 32.80 -41.08 24.04
C SER A 282 32.74 -40.33 22.71
N ASN A 283 32.80 -41.04 21.58
CA ASN A 283 32.68 -40.46 20.25
C ASN A 283 31.26 -39.94 19.97
N LEU A 284 30.22 -40.72 20.32
CA LEU A 284 28.83 -40.31 20.14
C LEU A 284 28.46 -39.08 20.97
N ILE A 285 29.02 -38.91 22.18
CA ILE A 285 28.81 -37.71 22.99
C ILE A 285 29.47 -36.49 22.35
N ARG A 286 30.66 -36.63 21.76
CA ARG A 286 31.33 -35.53 21.04
C ARG A 286 30.56 -35.13 19.79
N GLU A 287 30.14 -36.10 18.97
CA GLU A 287 29.30 -35.86 17.79
C GLU A 287 27.95 -35.23 18.16
N ALA A 288 27.35 -35.64 19.29
CA ALA A 288 26.12 -35.03 19.78
C ALA A 288 26.32 -33.57 20.20
N LEU A 289 27.45 -33.22 20.84
CA LEU A 289 27.76 -31.86 21.27
C LEU A 289 28.11 -30.91 20.12
N GLU A 290 28.51 -31.43 18.95
CA GLU A 290 28.72 -30.62 17.74
C GLU A 290 27.41 -30.18 17.07
N VAL A 291 26.31 -30.91 17.30
CA VAL A 291 25.05 -30.73 16.56
C VAL A 291 23.87 -30.37 17.48
N LEU A 292 23.93 -30.69 18.77
CA LEU A 292 22.91 -30.40 19.77
C LEU A 292 23.45 -29.49 20.88
N ASP A 293 22.55 -28.72 21.51
CA ASP A 293 22.88 -27.94 22.71
C ASP A 293 23.29 -28.85 23.88
N GLU A 294 24.26 -28.39 24.69
CA GLU A 294 24.76 -29.11 25.89
C GLU A 294 23.61 -29.54 26.83
N ARG A 295 22.54 -28.74 26.90
CA ARG A 295 21.35 -29.04 27.73
C ARG A 295 20.62 -30.29 27.26
N ASP A 296 20.49 -30.48 25.95
CA ASP A 296 19.79 -31.62 25.39
C ASP A 296 20.64 -32.88 25.48
N VAL A 297 21.95 -32.78 25.26
CA VAL A 297 22.89 -33.90 25.48
C VAL A 297 22.87 -34.36 26.94
N ARG A 298 22.90 -33.41 27.90
CA ARG A 298 22.73 -33.73 29.34
C ARG A 298 21.42 -34.42 29.63
N ARG A 299 20.33 -33.97 29.00
CA ARG A 299 18.99 -34.55 29.19
C ARG A 299 18.89 -35.97 28.63
N ILE A 300 19.51 -36.24 27.48
CA ILE A 300 19.59 -37.59 26.90
C ILE A 300 20.31 -38.52 27.88
N VAL A 301 21.51 -38.14 28.31
CA VAL A 301 22.34 -38.93 29.22
C VAL A 301 21.69 -39.11 30.59
N SER A 302 21.01 -38.10 31.14
CA SER A 302 20.31 -38.23 32.43
C SER A 302 19.10 -39.17 32.37
N ASN A 303 18.52 -39.39 31.19
CA ASN A 303 17.40 -40.32 31.01
C ASN A 303 17.87 -41.77 30.81
N LEU A 304 19.18 -41.99 30.67
CA LEU A 304 19.81 -43.29 30.52
C LEU A 304 20.49 -43.67 31.85
N ASP A 305 20.48 -44.95 32.23
CA ASP A 305 21.00 -45.42 33.53
C ASP A 305 22.54 -45.51 33.56
N ILE A 306 23.21 -44.38 33.31
CA ILE A 306 24.66 -44.23 33.34
C ILE A 306 25.23 -44.34 34.76
N SER A 307 24.39 -44.16 35.79
CA SER A 307 24.76 -44.36 37.20
C SER A 307 25.30 -45.76 37.49
N SER A 308 24.89 -46.74 36.69
CA SER A 308 25.35 -48.13 36.81
C SER A 308 26.80 -48.34 36.35
N ASN A 309 27.38 -47.42 35.56
CA ASN A 309 28.75 -47.49 35.06
C ASN A 309 29.57 -46.21 35.40
N PRO A 310 30.40 -46.26 36.47
CA PRO A 310 31.18 -45.10 36.95
C PRO A 310 32.20 -44.57 35.93
N VAL A 311 32.71 -45.43 35.05
CA VAL A 311 33.73 -45.09 34.04
C VAL A 311 33.11 -44.22 32.95
N LEU A 312 31.97 -44.64 32.40
CA LEU A 312 31.20 -43.85 31.43
C LEU A 312 30.78 -42.48 31.99
N SER A 313 30.42 -42.43 33.28
CA SER A 313 30.09 -41.17 33.95
C SER A 313 31.29 -40.22 34.08
N GLN A 314 32.50 -40.74 34.35
CA GLN A 314 33.72 -39.94 34.35
C GLN A 314 34.07 -39.41 32.96
N TYR A 315 33.97 -40.25 31.92
CA TYR A 315 34.20 -39.82 30.53
C TYR A 315 33.21 -38.72 30.11
N PHE A 316 31.92 -38.89 30.39
CA PHE A 316 30.91 -37.88 30.11
C PHE A 316 31.21 -36.53 30.78
N ASN A 317 31.55 -36.54 32.07
CA ASN A 317 31.89 -35.33 32.81
C ASN A 317 33.18 -34.65 32.31
N THR A 318 34.11 -35.43 31.75
CA THR A 318 35.36 -34.91 31.18
C THR A 318 35.09 -34.24 29.84
N ILE A 319 34.33 -34.90 28.95
CA ILE A 319 33.94 -34.36 27.64
C ILE A 319 33.11 -33.07 27.81
N LEU A 320 32.19 -33.02 28.77
CA LEU A 320 31.42 -31.81 29.08
C LEU A 320 32.27 -30.65 29.63
N LYS A 321 33.40 -30.94 30.30
CA LYS A 321 34.35 -29.91 30.74
C LYS A 321 35.19 -29.41 29.57
N GLU A 322 35.60 -30.31 28.68
CA GLU A 322 36.35 -29.98 27.46
C GLU A 322 35.52 -29.09 26.52
N ALA A 323 34.23 -29.39 26.35
CA ALA A 323 33.33 -28.64 25.47
C ALA A 323 32.92 -27.24 25.97
N ARG A 324 33.30 -26.86 27.20
CA ARG A 324 33.02 -25.53 27.79
C ARG A 324 34.14 -24.51 27.57
N HIS A 325 35.26 -24.94 26.99
CA HIS A 325 36.39 -24.11 26.56
C HIS A 325 36.38 -23.99 25.04
#